data_AF-A0A093F6F7-F1
#
_entry.id   AF-A0A093F6F7-F1
#
_cell.length_a   1.000
_cell.length_b   1.000
_cell.length_c   1.000
_cell.angle_alpha   90.00
_cell.angle_beta   90.00
_cell.angle_gamma   90.00
#
_symmetry.space_group_name_H-M   'P 1'
#
loop_
_entity.id
_entity.type
_entity.pdbx_description
1 polymer ?
#
loop_
_entity_poly.entity_id
_entity_poly.type
_entity_poly.pdbx_seq_one_letter_code
_entity_poly.pdbx_strand_id
1 'polypeptide(L)'
;SDCRWDGKFSLNCSFTGISAIPEDIPQTAITADFSYNNIKTFLCTNGRNEEWMLKHLNLSNNLISELSLTTCRDLPILETLNLNGNAIHTLTLDIPTPAHGSKKYGKVDHLLPALKVLLVERNKLNTVPKGLGLLQSLHTVHMSSNGIQQIDVNDFQNCSQLKDVNLQNNKITKIHPDAFRDLNKLQVVDLRENALTTPLPQILISLNFFQLEVDLSNNAW
;
A
#
# COMPACT_ATOMS: atom_id res chain seq x y z
N SER A 1 -17.70 -21.50 9.19
CA SER A 1 -17.72 -20.21 8.48
C SER A 1 -18.39 -20.42 7.13
N ASP A 2 -19.09 -19.42 6.57
CA ASP A 2 -19.72 -19.50 5.23
C ASP A 2 -18.72 -19.32 4.08
N CYS A 3 -17.42 -19.47 4.38
CA CYS A 3 -16.35 -19.36 3.43
C CYS A 3 -16.39 -20.53 2.43
N ARG A 4 -16.23 -20.21 1.15
CA ARG A 4 -16.13 -21.18 0.06
C ARG A 4 -14.67 -21.38 -0.30
N TRP A 5 -14.20 -22.62 -0.21
CA TRP A 5 -12.88 -23.02 -0.66
C TRP A 5 -13.02 -23.98 -1.85
N ASP A 6 -12.29 -23.73 -2.92
CA ASP A 6 -12.34 -24.53 -4.16
C ASP A 6 -11.48 -25.81 -4.11
N GLY A 7 -10.84 -26.09 -2.97
CA GLY A 7 -9.96 -27.24 -2.80
C GLY A 7 -8.54 -27.05 -3.31
N LYS A 8 -8.21 -25.89 -3.92
CA LYS A 8 -6.98 -25.75 -4.70
C LYS A 8 -6.33 -24.38 -4.71
N PHE A 9 -7.06 -23.32 -5.06
CA PHE A 9 -6.47 -22.01 -5.38
C PHE A 9 -7.16 -20.83 -4.71
N SER A 10 -8.47 -20.93 -4.46
CA SER A 10 -9.28 -19.78 -4.07
C SER A 10 -10.05 -20.04 -2.79
N LEU A 11 -9.91 -19.12 -1.85
CA LEU A 11 -10.75 -18.96 -0.68
C LEU A 11 -11.60 -17.70 -0.84
N ASN A 12 -12.92 -17.85 -0.80
CA ASN A 12 -13.85 -16.73 -0.82
C ASN A 12 -14.67 -16.71 0.48
N CYS A 13 -14.42 -15.69 1.30
CA CYS A 13 -15.15 -15.37 2.52
C CYS A 13 -15.87 -14.01 2.41
N SER A 14 -16.07 -13.48 1.20
CA SER A 14 -16.73 -12.19 1.02
C SER A 14 -18.20 -12.24 1.46
N PHE A 15 -18.72 -11.13 1.99
CA PHE A 15 -20.12 -11.01 2.45
C PHE A 15 -20.57 -12.05 3.50
N THR A 16 -19.64 -12.60 4.27
CA THR A 16 -19.94 -13.61 5.31
C THR A 16 -20.20 -12.99 6.68
N GLY A 17 -19.99 -11.68 6.82
CA GLY A 17 -20.21 -10.94 8.07
C GLY A 17 -19.10 -11.13 9.11
N ILE A 18 -18.00 -11.82 8.76
CA ILE A 18 -16.90 -12.09 9.68
C ILE A 18 -16.25 -10.80 10.19
N SER A 19 -15.85 -10.79 11.46
CA SER A 19 -15.19 -9.64 12.11
C SER A 19 -13.68 -9.81 12.27
N ALA A 20 -13.16 -10.99 11.96
CA ALA A 20 -11.74 -11.33 11.96
C ALA A 20 -11.51 -12.43 10.92
N ILE A 21 -10.28 -12.51 10.40
CA ILE A 21 -9.86 -13.59 9.52
C ILE A 21 -9.83 -14.90 10.33
N PRO A 22 -10.61 -15.94 9.94
CA PRO A 22 -10.63 -17.20 10.66
C PRO A 22 -9.26 -17.84 10.77
N GLU A 23 -8.99 -18.46 11.93
CA GLU A 23 -7.73 -19.15 12.11
C GLU A 23 -7.63 -20.34 11.15
N ASP A 24 -8.68 -21.08 10.88
CA ASP A 24 -8.72 -22.32 10.08
C ASP A 24 -8.58 -22.15 8.55
N ILE A 25 -8.07 -21.00 8.09
CA ILE A 25 -7.92 -20.73 6.67
C ILE A 25 -6.85 -21.60 6.01
N PRO A 26 -7.12 -22.16 4.81
CA PRO A 26 -6.13 -22.90 4.05
C PRO A 26 -4.92 -22.02 3.73
N GLN A 27 -3.75 -22.40 4.24
CA GLN A 27 -2.49 -21.70 3.96
C GLN A 27 -1.98 -21.94 2.53
N THR A 28 -2.59 -22.90 1.82
CA THR A 28 -2.35 -23.25 0.42
C THR A 28 -3.13 -22.41 -0.58
N ALA A 29 -4.09 -21.59 -0.14
CA ALA A 29 -4.84 -20.72 -1.04
C ALA A 29 -3.90 -19.71 -1.72
N ILE A 30 -4.04 -19.57 -3.03
CA ILE A 30 -3.30 -18.58 -3.83
C ILE A 30 -4.00 -17.22 -3.79
N THR A 31 -5.34 -17.23 -3.79
CA THR A 31 -6.18 -16.04 -3.70
C THR A 31 -7.12 -16.16 -2.52
N ALA A 32 -7.19 -15.12 -1.70
CA ALA A 32 -8.16 -15.02 -0.62
C ALA A 32 -8.95 -13.72 -0.72
N ASP A 33 -10.27 -13.86 -0.77
CA ASP A 33 -11.21 -12.75 -0.78
C ASP A 33 -11.95 -12.66 0.56
N PHE A 34 -11.62 -11.62 1.32
CA PHE A 34 -12.25 -11.24 2.59
C PHE A 34 -13.04 -9.94 2.48
N SER A 35 -13.37 -9.50 1.27
CA SER A 35 -14.03 -8.21 1.06
C SER A 35 -15.46 -8.16 1.59
N TYR A 36 -15.97 -6.96 1.84
CA TYR A 36 -17.35 -6.73 2.30
C TYR A 36 -17.69 -7.51 3.58
N ASN A 37 -16.82 -7.35 4.58
CA ASN A 37 -16.98 -7.95 5.90
C ASN A 37 -16.82 -6.88 7.00
N ASN A 38 -16.80 -7.31 8.26
CA ASN A 38 -16.68 -6.43 9.42
C ASN A 38 -15.28 -6.49 10.05
N ILE A 39 -14.24 -6.83 9.27
CA ILE A 39 -12.89 -7.05 9.79
C ILE A 39 -12.29 -5.74 10.27
N LYS A 40 -11.85 -5.70 11.52
CA LYS A 40 -11.23 -4.52 12.14
C LYS A 40 -9.71 -4.59 12.21
N THR A 41 -9.18 -5.80 12.27
CA THR A 41 -7.74 -6.06 12.44
C THR A 41 -7.32 -7.19 11.53
N PHE A 42 -6.17 -7.02 10.87
CA PHE A 42 -5.48 -8.08 10.16
C PHE A 42 -4.11 -8.25 10.77
N LEU A 43 -3.81 -9.45 11.25
CA LEU A 43 -2.52 -9.80 11.86
C LEU A 43 -1.92 -10.94 11.07
N CYS A 44 -0.69 -10.75 10.61
CA CYS A 44 0.16 -11.83 10.17
C CYS A 44 0.79 -12.46 11.41
N THR A 45 0.25 -13.59 11.86
CA THR A 45 0.81 -14.33 13.00
C THR A 45 1.80 -15.39 12.48
N ASN A 46 2.98 -15.46 13.08
CA ASN A 46 4.03 -16.47 12.79
C ASN A 46 3.64 -17.88 13.30
N GLY A 47 2.35 -18.17 13.43
CA GLY A 47 1.83 -19.24 14.29
C GLY A 47 1.76 -20.62 13.66
N ARG A 48 2.16 -20.81 12.40
CA ARG A 48 2.01 -22.11 11.70
C ARG A 48 3.20 -22.39 10.81
N ASN A 49 3.70 -23.62 10.90
CA ASN A 49 4.87 -24.16 10.21
C ASN A 49 4.69 -24.30 8.68
N GLU A 50 3.71 -23.63 8.08
CA GLU A 50 3.42 -23.64 6.64
C GLU A 50 3.46 -22.20 6.11
N GLU A 51 4.31 -21.98 5.11
CA GLU A 51 4.42 -20.71 4.41
C GLU A 51 3.12 -20.41 3.66
N TRP A 52 2.60 -19.18 3.78
CA TRP A 52 1.41 -18.79 3.06
C TRP A 52 1.71 -18.76 1.55
N MET A 53 0.92 -19.50 0.77
CA MET A 53 1.01 -19.47 -0.69
C MET A 53 0.22 -18.32 -1.33
N LEU A 54 -0.15 -17.32 -0.53
CA LEU A 54 -1.06 -16.27 -0.93
C LEU A 54 -0.37 -15.25 -1.83
N LYS A 55 -0.82 -15.18 -3.08
CA LYS A 55 -0.42 -14.17 -4.07
C LYS A 55 -1.33 -12.97 -4.10
N HIS A 56 -2.62 -13.16 -3.86
CA HIS A 56 -3.61 -12.09 -3.96
C HIS A 56 -4.51 -12.07 -2.72
N LEU A 57 -4.46 -10.96 -1.98
CA LEU A 57 -5.25 -10.75 -0.77
C LEU A 57 -6.19 -9.56 -0.98
N ASN A 58 -7.50 -9.83 -0.94
CA ASN A 58 -8.52 -8.79 -0.97
C ASN A 58 -9.14 -8.58 0.42
N LEU A 59 -8.87 -7.44 1.03
CA LEU A 59 -9.42 -6.97 2.31
C LEU A 59 -10.29 -5.72 2.14
N SER A 60 -10.69 -5.40 0.91
CA SER A 60 -11.47 -4.19 0.63
C SER A 60 -12.83 -4.18 1.31
N ASN A 61 -13.39 -2.99 1.55
CA ASN A 61 -14.73 -2.83 2.14
C ASN A 61 -14.87 -3.56 3.48
N ASN A 62 -13.95 -3.24 4.40
CA ASN A 62 -13.95 -3.73 5.78
C ASN A 62 -13.89 -2.53 6.74
N LEU A 63 -13.62 -2.78 8.02
CA LEU A 63 -13.58 -1.77 9.08
C LEU A 63 -12.17 -1.55 9.63
N ILE A 64 -11.13 -1.82 8.84
CA ILE A 64 -9.74 -1.70 9.27
C ILE A 64 -9.38 -0.22 9.42
N SER A 65 -8.96 0.20 10.60
CA SER A 65 -8.53 1.58 10.87
C SER A 65 -7.01 1.73 11.03
N GLU A 66 -6.35 0.68 11.48
CA GLU A 66 -4.89 0.64 11.65
C GLU A 66 -4.38 -0.69 11.14
N LEU A 67 -3.27 -0.65 10.40
CA LEU A 67 -2.63 -1.85 9.88
C LEU A 67 -1.10 -1.69 9.93
N SER A 68 -0.44 -2.68 10.50
CA SER A 68 1.01 -2.80 10.49
C SER A 68 1.41 -4.03 9.70
N LEU A 69 2.10 -3.83 8.57
CA LEU A 69 2.61 -4.93 7.75
C LEU A 69 3.99 -5.40 8.20
N THR A 70 4.58 -4.78 9.23
CA THR A 70 5.88 -5.15 9.78
C THR A 70 5.94 -6.56 10.40
N THR A 71 4.78 -7.14 10.71
CA THR A 71 4.62 -8.51 11.19
C THR A 71 4.37 -9.50 10.05
N CYS A 72 4.04 -9.02 8.85
CA CYS A 72 3.85 -9.81 7.64
C CYS A 72 5.17 -10.10 6.91
N ARG A 73 6.25 -10.34 7.68
CA ARG A 73 7.62 -10.38 7.14
C ARG A 73 7.80 -11.43 6.06
N ASP A 74 7.03 -12.52 6.13
CA ASP A 74 7.14 -13.65 5.23
C ASP A 74 5.77 -13.99 4.61
N LEU A 75 5.13 -13.03 3.93
CA LEU A 75 4.25 -13.36 2.80
C LEU A 75 5.12 -13.32 1.53
N PRO A 76 5.97 -14.32 1.29
CA PRO A 76 7.11 -14.22 0.36
C PRO A 76 6.67 -14.01 -1.09
N ILE A 77 5.45 -14.42 -1.42
CA ILE A 77 4.92 -14.41 -2.77
C ILE A 77 3.67 -13.54 -2.94
N LEU A 78 3.31 -12.72 -1.94
CA LEU A 78 2.17 -11.81 -2.08
C LEU A 78 2.47 -10.77 -3.18
N GLU A 79 1.69 -10.78 -4.25
CA GLU A 79 1.84 -9.88 -5.41
C GLU A 79 0.85 -8.72 -5.37
N THR A 80 -0.33 -8.93 -4.77
CA THR A 80 -1.40 -7.92 -4.70
C THR A 80 -2.04 -7.88 -3.32
N LEU A 81 -2.13 -6.67 -2.77
CA LEU A 81 -2.86 -6.37 -1.55
C LEU A 81 -3.88 -5.26 -1.80
N ASN A 82 -5.16 -5.59 -1.65
CA ASN A 82 -6.25 -4.63 -1.77
C ASN A 82 -6.86 -4.30 -0.41
N LEU A 83 -6.74 -3.03 0.00
CA LEU A 83 -7.24 -2.45 1.25
C LEU A 83 -8.27 -1.33 0.98
N ASN A 84 -8.77 -1.21 -0.25
CA ASN A 84 -9.68 -0.14 -0.64
C ASN A 84 -10.94 -0.08 0.23
N GLY A 85 -11.48 1.11 0.48
CA GLY A 85 -12.77 1.25 1.17
C GLY A 85 -12.76 0.76 2.62
N ASN A 86 -11.65 0.96 3.33
CA ASN A 86 -11.55 0.75 4.77
C ASN A 86 -11.57 2.10 5.50
N ALA A 87 -11.18 2.13 6.77
CA ALA A 87 -11.08 3.34 7.58
C ALA A 87 -9.62 3.67 7.95
N ILE A 88 -8.64 3.24 7.15
CA ILE A 88 -7.22 3.24 7.53
C ILE A 88 -6.70 4.66 7.65
N HIS A 89 -6.37 5.09 8.87
CA HIS A 89 -5.65 6.34 9.15
C HIS A 89 -4.17 6.12 9.42
N THR A 90 -3.77 4.89 9.76
CA THR A 90 -2.36 4.51 9.98
C THR A 90 -2.05 3.19 9.29
N LEU A 91 -1.17 3.27 8.28
CA LEU A 91 -0.57 2.11 7.61
C LEU A 91 0.94 2.14 7.84
N THR A 92 1.44 1.21 8.65
CA THR A 92 2.85 1.13 9.04
C THR A 92 3.54 0.04 8.23
N LEU A 93 4.52 0.43 7.41
CA LEU A 93 5.36 -0.49 6.63
C LEU A 93 6.80 -0.53 7.18
N ASP A 94 7.19 0.46 7.97
CA ASP A 94 8.51 0.57 8.57
C ASP A 94 8.58 -0.08 9.95
N ILE A 95 9.74 -0.66 10.27
CA ILE A 95 9.98 -1.21 11.60
C ILE A 95 10.31 -0.04 12.52
N PRO A 96 9.71 0.05 13.72
CA PRO A 96 10.03 1.10 14.68
C PRO A 96 11.54 1.14 14.91
N THR A 97 12.16 2.28 14.60
CA THR A 97 13.55 2.52 14.99
C THR A 97 13.62 2.46 16.52
N PRO A 98 14.51 1.67 17.12
CA PRO A 98 14.64 1.63 18.56
C PRO A 98 14.98 3.04 19.06
N ALA A 99 14.19 3.57 19.99
CA ALA A 99 14.56 4.76 20.72
C ALA A 99 15.91 4.51 21.40
N HIS A 100 16.88 5.39 21.12
CA HIS A 100 18.21 5.50 21.72
C HIS A 100 18.79 4.24 22.40
N GLY A 101 19.75 3.61 21.70
CA GLY A 101 20.79 2.80 22.37
C GLY A 101 20.57 1.28 22.45
N SER A 102 19.51 0.73 21.86
CA SER A 102 19.24 -0.72 21.96
C SER A 102 19.42 -1.42 20.60
N LYS A 103 20.43 -2.31 20.55
CA LYS A 103 20.78 -3.36 19.57
C LYS A 103 20.38 -3.09 18.11
N LYS A 104 21.39 -3.02 17.22
CA LYS A 104 21.26 -3.14 15.75
C LYS A 104 20.35 -4.33 15.42
N TYR A 105 19.05 -4.09 15.26
CA TYR A 105 18.24 -4.96 14.44
C TYR A 105 18.85 -4.88 13.04
N GLY A 106 19.19 -6.04 12.48
CA GLY A 106 19.66 -6.12 11.10
C GLY A 106 18.77 -5.24 10.24
N LYS A 107 19.40 -4.43 9.39
CA LYS A 107 18.70 -3.63 8.38
C LYS A 107 17.71 -4.58 7.70
N VAL A 108 16.42 -4.39 7.93
CA VAL A 108 15.44 -5.20 7.20
C VAL A 108 15.44 -4.62 5.83
N ASP A 109 16.16 -5.31 4.95
CA ASP A 109 16.45 -4.78 3.63
C ASP A 109 15.18 -4.78 2.77
N HIS A 110 14.22 -5.69 3.04
CA HIS A 110 13.01 -5.88 2.23
C HIS A 110 11.79 -6.30 3.06
N LEU A 111 10.62 -5.69 2.79
CA LEU A 111 9.31 -6.11 3.28
C LEU A 111 8.47 -6.58 2.08
N LEU A 112 7.73 -7.68 2.22
CA LEU A 112 6.84 -8.22 1.18
C LEU A 112 7.52 -8.23 -0.20
N PRO A 113 8.58 -9.06 -0.38
CA PRO A 113 9.53 -8.92 -1.48
C PRO A 113 8.92 -9.10 -2.88
N ALA A 114 7.76 -9.73 -2.98
CA ALA A 114 7.03 -9.94 -4.23
C ALA A 114 5.88 -8.96 -4.49
N LEU A 115 5.59 -8.02 -3.56
CA LEU A 115 4.41 -7.15 -3.66
C LEU A 115 4.59 -6.16 -4.81
N LYS A 116 3.68 -6.24 -5.79
CA LYS A 116 3.69 -5.41 -7.00
C LYS A 116 2.62 -4.33 -6.96
N VAL A 117 1.47 -4.62 -6.35
CA VAL A 117 0.29 -3.76 -6.36
C VAL A 117 -0.24 -3.59 -4.94
N LEU A 118 -0.30 -2.34 -4.50
CA LEU A 118 -0.90 -1.95 -3.23
C LEU A 118 -2.04 -0.96 -3.48
N LEU A 119 -3.27 -1.36 -3.16
CA LEU A 119 -4.45 -0.53 -3.31
C LEU A 119 -4.94 -0.10 -1.92
N VAL A 120 -4.94 1.21 -1.64
CA VAL A 120 -5.36 1.80 -0.36
C VAL A 120 -6.28 3.01 -0.58
N GLU A 121 -7.05 2.97 -1.66
CA GLU A 121 -7.99 4.02 -2.04
C GLU A 121 -9.18 4.10 -1.09
N ARG A 122 -9.83 5.26 -0.99
CA ARG A 122 -11.03 5.45 -0.17
C ARG A 122 -10.79 5.04 1.29
N ASN A 123 -9.73 5.58 1.88
CA ASN A 123 -9.35 5.38 3.28
C ASN A 123 -9.27 6.74 4.00
N LYS A 124 -8.58 6.81 5.14
CA LYS A 124 -8.43 8.03 5.95
C LYS A 124 -6.95 8.42 6.13
N LEU A 125 -6.11 8.08 5.15
CA LEU A 125 -4.68 8.41 5.20
C LEU A 125 -4.49 9.93 5.13
N ASN A 126 -3.73 10.50 6.07
CA ASN A 126 -3.39 11.93 6.06
C ASN A 126 -1.99 12.22 5.50
N THR A 127 -1.17 11.17 5.34
CA THR A 127 0.18 11.20 4.79
C THR A 127 0.40 9.96 3.93
N VAL A 128 1.42 9.99 3.07
CA VAL A 128 1.92 8.77 2.43
C VAL A 128 2.41 7.79 3.52
N PRO A 129 2.10 6.48 3.43
CA PRO A 129 2.58 5.49 4.39
C PRO A 129 4.11 5.44 4.46
N LYS A 130 4.66 5.54 5.67
CA LYS A 130 6.10 5.43 5.88
C LYS A 130 6.58 4.02 5.58
N GLY A 131 7.71 3.90 4.89
CA GLY A 131 8.31 2.62 4.55
C GLY A 131 7.87 2.03 3.23
N LEU A 132 7.19 2.78 2.33
CA LEU A 132 6.93 2.32 0.95
C LEU A 132 8.21 1.86 0.24
N GLY A 133 9.33 2.53 0.49
CA GLY A 133 10.65 2.15 -0.02
C GLY A 133 11.16 0.79 0.46
N LEU A 134 10.50 0.11 1.40
CA LEU A 134 10.84 -1.28 1.78
C LEU A 134 10.22 -2.31 0.82
N LEU A 135 9.21 -1.91 0.04
CA LEU A 135 8.50 -2.73 -0.94
C LEU A 135 9.22 -2.68 -2.30
N GLN A 136 10.38 -3.34 -2.40
CA GLN A 136 11.30 -3.19 -3.53
C GLN A 136 10.75 -3.66 -4.90
N SER A 137 9.69 -4.47 -4.91
CA SER A 137 9.01 -4.93 -6.13
C SER A 137 7.75 -4.14 -6.47
N LEU A 138 7.45 -3.06 -5.74
CA LEU A 138 6.20 -2.32 -5.91
C LEU A 138 6.22 -1.52 -7.22
N HIS A 139 5.22 -1.78 -8.06
CA HIS A 139 5.03 -1.14 -9.36
C HIS A 139 3.87 -0.13 -9.34
N THR A 140 2.84 -0.42 -8.55
CA THR A 140 1.59 0.34 -8.53
C THR A 140 1.19 0.61 -7.10
N VAL A 141 0.95 1.89 -6.79
CA VAL A 141 0.37 2.31 -5.52
C VAL A 141 -0.78 3.28 -5.77
N HIS A 142 -1.98 2.87 -5.37
CA HIS A 142 -3.17 3.71 -5.48
C HIS A 142 -3.62 4.16 -4.09
N MET A 143 -3.64 5.46 -3.88
CA MET A 143 -4.03 6.11 -2.63
C MET A 143 -5.08 7.20 -2.88
N SER A 144 -5.86 7.06 -3.96
CA SER A 144 -6.90 8.02 -4.32
C SER A 144 -7.98 8.13 -3.24
N SER A 145 -8.67 9.27 -3.18
CA SER A 145 -9.78 9.48 -2.23
C SER A 145 -9.36 9.26 -0.77
N ASN A 146 -8.25 9.89 -0.37
CA ASN A 146 -7.76 9.93 1.01
C ASN A 146 -7.71 11.40 1.51
N GLY A 147 -7.03 11.64 2.63
CA GLY A 147 -6.82 12.97 3.22
C GLY A 147 -5.37 13.46 3.13
N ILE A 148 -4.55 12.96 2.19
CA ILE A 148 -3.11 13.27 2.12
C ILE A 148 -2.92 14.76 1.84
N GLN A 149 -2.13 15.44 2.67
CA GLN A 149 -2.01 16.92 2.63
C GLN A 149 -0.72 17.43 1.96
N GLN A 150 0.33 16.62 2.01
CA GLN A 150 1.64 16.95 1.47
C GLN A 150 2.38 15.68 1.05
N ILE A 151 3.35 15.83 0.16
CA ILE A 151 4.32 14.79 -0.20
C ILE A 151 5.72 15.29 0.19
N ASP A 152 6.33 14.60 1.14
CA ASP A 152 7.64 14.94 1.68
C ASP A 152 8.78 14.27 0.90
N VAL A 153 10.01 14.77 1.13
CA VAL A 153 11.24 14.35 0.44
C VAL A 153 11.59 12.86 0.52
N ASN A 154 11.01 12.15 1.50
CA ASN A 154 11.30 10.74 1.77
C ASN A 154 10.10 9.81 1.56
N ASP A 155 8.93 10.33 1.19
CA ASP A 155 7.70 9.53 1.08
C ASP A 155 7.82 8.43 0.02
N PHE A 156 8.56 8.70 -1.06
CA PHE A 156 8.84 7.76 -2.14
C PHE A 156 10.32 7.38 -2.26
N GLN A 157 11.10 7.60 -1.20
CA GLN A 157 12.51 7.24 -1.18
C GLN A 157 12.70 5.75 -1.49
N ASN A 158 13.68 5.42 -2.32
CA ASN A 158 14.01 4.05 -2.74
C ASN A 158 12.89 3.30 -3.51
N CYS A 159 11.81 3.95 -3.95
CA CYS A 159 10.73 3.32 -4.71
C CYS A 159 11.05 3.19 -6.22
N SER A 160 12.22 2.63 -6.54
CA SER A 160 12.78 2.63 -7.90
C SER A 160 12.00 1.84 -8.95
N GLN A 161 11.09 0.95 -8.54
CA GLN A 161 10.27 0.14 -9.42
C GLN A 161 8.88 0.71 -9.69
N LEU A 162 8.47 1.76 -8.98
CA LEU A 162 7.15 2.37 -9.16
C LEU A 162 7.00 2.92 -10.58
N LYS A 163 5.86 2.58 -11.19
CA LYS A 163 5.44 3.00 -12.53
C LYS A 163 4.16 3.82 -12.47
N ASP A 164 3.26 3.48 -11.56
CA ASP A 164 1.93 4.06 -11.48
C ASP A 164 1.63 4.51 -10.04
N VAL A 165 1.39 5.82 -9.89
CA VAL A 165 1.06 6.45 -8.62
C VAL A 165 -0.24 7.22 -8.79
N ASN A 166 -1.31 6.76 -8.14
CA ASN A 166 -2.59 7.45 -8.13
C ASN A 166 -2.81 8.14 -6.77
N LEU A 167 -2.82 9.48 -6.80
CA LEU A 167 -3.06 10.38 -5.67
C LEU A 167 -4.28 11.28 -5.91
N GLN A 168 -5.15 10.94 -6.87
CA GLN A 168 -6.36 11.69 -7.19
C GLN A 168 -7.23 11.90 -5.94
N ASN A 169 -7.92 13.05 -5.86
CA ASN A 169 -8.93 13.31 -4.84
C ASN A 169 -8.33 13.21 -3.42
N ASN A 170 -7.24 13.94 -3.21
CA ASN A 170 -6.61 14.12 -1.91
C ASN A 170 -6.66 15.62 -1.52
N LYS A 171 -5.89 16.02 -0.51
CA LYS A 171 -5.80 17.41 -0.04
C LYS A 171 -4.39 17.97 -0.24
N ILE A 172 -3.68 17.50 -1.25
CA ILE A 172 -2.25 17.80 -1.43
C ILE A 172 -2.12 19.27 -1.81
N THR A 173 -1.43 20.03 -0.97
CA THR A 173 -1.15 21.46 -1.20
C THR A 173 0.26 21.70 -1.70
N LYS A 174 1.20 20.83 -1.33
CA LYS A 174 2.63 20.96 -1.64
C LYS A 174 3.27 19.60 -1.88
N ILE A 175 4.22 19.58 -2.80
CA ILE A 175 5.07 18.43 -3.10
C ILE A 175 6.52 18.91 -2.99
N HIS A 176 7.34 18.23 -2.19
CA HIS A 176 8.75 18.58 -2.07
C HIS A 176 9.47 18.44 -3.44
N PRO A 177 10.39 19.36 -3.82
CA PRO A 177 11.05 19.34 -5.14
C PRO A 177 11.74 18.01 -5.49
N ASP A 178 12.28 17.33 -4.47
CA ASP A 178 12.97 16.04 -4.61
C ASP A 178 12.13 14.82 -4.20
N ALA A 179 10.81 14.97 -3.98
CA ALA A 179 9.95 13.88 -3.51
C ALA A 179 9.97 12.65 -4.44
N PHE A 180 10.14 12.89 -5.74
CA PHE A 180 10.08 11.85 -6.78
C PHE A 180 11.44 11.50 -7.39
N ARG A 181 12.56 11.96 -6.81
CA ARG A 181 13.92 11.80 -7.40
C ARG A 181 14.33 10.34 -7.66
N ASP A 182 13.80 9.39 -6.89
CA ASP A 182 14.16 7.97 -6.96
C ASP A 182 13.21 7.16 -7.88
N LEU A 183 12.13 7.78 -8.41
CA LEU A 183 11.10 7.13 -9.22
C LEU A 183 11.53 6.96 -10.68
N ASN A 184 12.64 6.25 -10.89
CA ASN A 184 13.30 6.12 -12.20
C ASN A 184 12.48 5.40 -13.28
N LYS A 185 11.41 4.69 -12.91
CA LYS A 185 10.52 3.94 -13.81
C LYS A 185 9.12 4.52 -13.89
N LEU A 186 8.89 5.71 -13.35
CA LEU A 186 7.58 6.33 -13.30
C LEU A 186 7.03 6.56 -14.71
N GLN A 187 5.79 6.15 -14.93
CA GLN A 187 5.08 6.24 -16.20
C GLN A 187 3.78 7.03 -16.05
N VAL A 188 3.11 6.93 -14.91
CA VAL A 188 1.83 7.60 -14.65
C VAL A 188 1.84 8.19 -13.25
N VAL A 189 1.46 9.46 -13.15
CA VAL A 189 1.14 10.14 -11.90
C VAL A 189 -0.18 10.88 -12.04
N ASP A 190 -1.19 10.45 -11.29
CA ASP A 190 -2.47 11.15 -11.21
C ASP A 190 -2.54 12.00 -9.93
N LEU A 191 -2.54 13.32 -10.10
CA LEU A 191 -2.63 14.32 -9.04
C LEU A 191 -3.90 15.17 -9.17
N ARG A 192 -4.89 14.70 -9.92
CA ARG A 192 -6.16 15.41 -10.09
C ARG A 192 -6.90 15.63 -8.79
N GLU A 193 -7.77 16.63 -8.77
CA GLU A 193 -8.67 16.87 -7.64
C GLU A 193 -7.89 17.02 -6.32
N ASN A 194 -6.83 17.84 -6.36
CA ASN A 194 -6.03 18.21 -5.21
C ASN A 194 -6.07 19.74 -5.01
N ALA A 195 -5.24 20.28 -4.13
CA ALA A 195 -5.20 21.68 -3.77
C ALA A 195 -3.80 22.29 -4.01
N LEU A 196 -3.10 21.84 -5.07
CA LEU A 196 -1.74 22.28 -5.36
C LEU A 196 -1.72 23.78 -5.70
N THR A 197 -0.85 24.53 -5.03
CA THR A 197 -0.65 25.98 -5.25
C THR A 197 0.81 26.35 -5.55
N THR A 198 1.71 25.38 -5.63
CA THR A 198 3.17 25.61 -5.75
C THR A 198 3.75 24.95 -7.00
N PRO A 199 4.91 25.42 -7.49
CA PRO A 199 5.61 24.77 -8.61
C PRO A 199 5.83 23.28 -8.33
N LEU A 200 5.64 22.46 -9.36
CA LEU A 200 5.83 21.02 -9.28
C LEU A 200 7.32 20.65 -9.23
N PRO A 201 7.66 19.46 -8.69
CA PRO A 201 8.99 18.87 -8.82
C PRO A 201 9.47 18.90 -10.27
N GLN A 202 10.73 19.26 -10.49
CA GLN A 202 11.29 19.37 -11.84
C GLN A 202 11.12 18.09 -12.64
N ILE A 203 11.20 16.91 -12.01
CA ILE A 203 11.02 15.62 -12.67
C ILE A 203 9.63 15.43 -13.32
N LEU A 204 8.59 16.14 -12.84
CA LEU A 204 7.26 16.16 -13.46
C LEU A 204 7.17 17.17 -14.61
N ILE A 205 8.10 18.14 -14.67
CA ILE A 205 8.11 19.25 -15.63
C ILE A 205 9.14 19.00 -16.75
N SER A 206 10.25 18.30 -16.47
CA SER A 206 11.31 17.98 -17.43
C SER A 206 10.92 16.80 -18.31
N LEU A 207 9.78 16.93 -18.98
CA LEU A 207 9.24 15.97 -19.94
C LEU A 207 9.78 16.29 -21.32
N ASN A 208 10.93 15.72 -21.66
CA ASN A 208 11.27 15.50 -23.06
C ASN A 208 12.07 14.23 -23.33
N PHE A 209 12.05 13.26 -22.41
CA PHE A 209 12.82 12.02 -22.62
C PHE A 209 12.03 10.71 -22.58
N PHE A 210 10.96 10.51 -21.79
CA PHE A 210 10.21 9.23 -21.79
C PHE A 210 8.73 9.42 -21.41
N GLN A 211 7.89 8.43 -21.75
CA GLN A 211 6.41 8.36 -21.73
C GLN A 211 5.70 8.61 -20.38
N LEU A 212 6.06 9.64 -19.61
CA LEU A 212 5.41 9.98 -18.35
C LEU A 212 4.14 10.81 -18.59
N GLU A 213 3.00 10.23 -18.23
CA GLU A 213 1.69 10.88 -18.17
C GLU A 213 1.48 11.50 -16.79
N VAL A 214 1.22 12.81 -16.75
CA VAL A 214 0.92 13.54 -15.52
C VAL A 214 -0.43 14.24 -15.70
N ASP A 215 -1.42 13.88 -14.89
CA ASP A 215 -2.71 14.57 -14.87
C ASP A 215 -2.81 15.47 -13.63
N LEU A 216 -3.04 16.74 -13.89
CA LEU A 216 -3.03 17.85 -12.93
C LEU A 216 -4.35 18.62 -12.91
N SER A 217 -5.35 18.14 -13.64
CA SER A 217 -6.64 18.82 -13.74
C SER A 217 -7.32 18.97 -12.37
N ASN A 218 -8.13 20.01 -12.21
CA ASN A 218 -8.83 20.34 -10.96
C ASN A 218 -7.88 20.53 -9.75
N ASN A 219 -6.89 21.41 -9.90
CA ASN A 219 -6.02 21.90 -8.83
C ASN A 219 -6.18 23.42 -8.64
N ALA A 220 -5.68 23.96 -7.52
CA ALA A 220 -5.87 25.36 -7.10
C ALA A 220 -4.71 26.30 -7.52
N TRP A 221 -4.22 26.14 -8.76
CA TRP A 221 -3.05 26.84 -9.31
C TRP A 221 -3.02 28.35 -9.07
#